data_AF-A0A6H5ILM8-F1
#
_entry.id   AF-A0A6H5ILM8-F1
#
_cell.length_a   1.000
_cell.length_b   1.000
_cell.length_c   1.000
_cell.angle_alpha   90.00
_cell.angle_beta   90.00
_cell.angle_gamma   90.00
#
_symmetry.space_group_name_H-M   'P 1'
#
loop_
_entity.id
_entity.type
_entity.pdbx_description
1 polymer ?
#
loop_
_entity_poly.entity_id
_entity_poly.type
_entity_poly.pdbx_seq_one_letter_code
_entity_poly.pdbx_strand_id
1 'polypeptide(L)'
;MRTEIGRACDQSRAAAVAPVTDHDTCEVRVSGVPLSVDVTSSASAERIVFALGLDRLVPHILSVREWAPRRRLTVSAPRAGDAAGNPELRTMVIRFSSANARETFLAATPMFQRLSMHTIFGIEDNGSMNRLRANVILPTNLHRLYRRCAAAAESRGCPRPFVRNLCIYMRRERAADPIRIMSDADLARLTSLPTISPTSAHPTHPQAPL
;
A
#
# COMPACT_ATOMS: atom_id res chain seq x y z
N MET A 1 -23.00 -30.79 -35.91
CA MET A 1 -21.63 -31.00 -35.40
C MET A 1 -21.03 -29.66 -35.01
N ARG A 2 -21.04 -29.32 -33.72
CA ARG A 2 -20.36 -28.14 -33.16
C ARG A 2 -19.59 -28.64 -31.94
N THR A 3 -18.28 -28.49 -31.98
CA THR A 3 -17.35 -28.95 -30.96
C THR A 3 -17.12 -27.79 -29.99
N GLU A 4 -17.66 -27.88 -28.78
CA GLU A 4 -17.35 -26.92 -27.71
C GLU A 4 -16.09 -27.37 -26.98
N ILE A 5 -15.03 -26.57 -27.11
CA ILE A 5 -13.76 -26.75 -26.42
C ILE A 5 -13.93 -26.18 -25.01
N GLY A 6 -13.97 -27.07 -24.02
CA GLY A 6 -14.03 -26.72 -22.61
C GLY A 6 -12.81 -25.90 -22.19
N ARG A 7 -13.05 -24.70 -21.65
CA ARG A 7 -12.06 -23.96 -20.87
C ARG A 7 -12.02 -24.56 -19.47
N ALA A 8 -11.01 -25.37 -19.20
CA ALA A 8 -10.61 -25.71 -17.84
C ALA A 8 -10.13 -24.42 -17.14
N CYS A 9 -10.93 -23.90 -16.22
CA CYS A 9 -10.47 -22.93 -15.24
C CYS A 9 -9.52 -23.65 -14.28
N ASP A 10 -8.22 -23.37 -14.40
CA ASP A 10 -7.22 -23.70 -13.39
C ASP A 10 -7.57 -22.97 -12.08
N GLN A 11 -8.37 -23.63 -11.24
CA GLN A 11 -8.44 -23.35 -9.82
C GLN A 11 -7.11 -23.79 -9.20
N SER A 12 -6.11 -22.91 -9.33
CA SER A 12 -4.85 -23.04 -8.60
C SER A 12 -5.16 -23.00 -7.11
N ARG A 13 -5.15 -24.22 -6.57
CA ARG A 13 -5.22 -24.65 -5.17
C ARG A 13 -4.51 -23.66 -4.26
N ALA A 14 -5.27 -22.74 -3.67
CA ALA A 14 -4.81 -21.95 -2.53
C ALA A 14 -4.60 -22.91 -1.36
N ALA A 15 -3.36 -23.34 -1.16
CA ALA A 15 -2.97 -24.10 0.02
C ALA A 15 -3.35 -23.27 1.25
N ALA A 16 -4.34 -23.77 2.01
CA ALA A 16 -4.72 -23.25 3.31
C ALA A 16 -3.56 -23.51 4.28
N VAL A 17 -2.66 -22.53 4.37
CA VAL A 17 -1.57 -22.52 5.36
C VAL A 17 -1.92 -21.46 6.40
N ALA A 18 -1.87 -21.87 7.66
CA ALA A 18 -2.38 -21.16 8.82
C ALA A 18 -2.05 -19.66 8.80
N PRO A 19 -3.04 -18.78 9.04
CA PRO A 19 -2.79 -17.36 9.14
C PRO A 19 -1.86 -17.10 10.33
N VAL A 20 -0.92 -16.18 10.15
CA VAL A 20 -0.27 -15.51 11.27
C VAL A 20 -1.40 -14.97 12.15
N THR A 21 -1.53 -15.47 13.37
CA THR A 21 -2.63 -15.16 14.31
C THR A 21 -2.59 -13.74 14.88
N ASP A 22 -1.91 -12.82 14.18
CA ASP A 22 -1.99 -11.40 14.50
C ASP A 22 -3.39 -10.92 14.11
N HIS A 23 -4.17 -10.53 15.10
CA HIS A 23 -5.55 -10.12 14.89
C HIS A 23 -5.58 -8.91 13.95
N ASP A 24 -6.20 -9.10 12.79
CA ASP A 24 -6.41 -8.03 11.84
C ASP A 24 -7.34 -6.96 12.46
N THR A 25 -6.78 -5.80 12.80
CA THR A 25 -7.55 -4.69 13.38
C THR A 25 -8.49 -4.03 12.37
N CYS A 26 -8.39 -4.38 11.09
CA CYS A 26 -9.13 -3.80 9.96
C CYS A 26 -8.96 -2.26 9.87
N GLU A 27 -7.81 -1.76 10.34
CA GLU A 27 -7.51 -0.33 10.38
C GLU A 27 -6.77 0.16 9.11
N VAL A 28 -7.11 1.37 8.68
CA VAL A 28 -6.41 2.12 7.63
C VAL A 28 -5.99 3.47 8.18
N ARG A 29 -4.73 3.83 7.96
CA ARG A 29 -4.21 5.17 8.24
C ARG A 29 -4.43 6.06 7.03
N VAL A 30 -5.14 7.16 7.22
CA VAL A 30 -5.32 8.23 6.23
C VAL A 30 -4.55 9.47 6.68
N SER A 31 -3.58 9.90 5.88
CA SER A 31 -2.74 11.08 6.11
C SER A 31 -3.08 12.17 5.11
N GLY A 32 -2.89 13.43 5.51
CA GLY A 32 -3.08 14.58 4.62
C GLY A 32 -4.47 15.22 4.73
N VAL A 33 -5.20 14.96 5.82
CA VAL A 33 -6.49 15.58 6.09
C VAL A 33 -6.25 16.99 6.64
N PRO A 34 -6.83 18.06 6.08
CA PRO A 34 -6.59 19.41 6.59
C PRO A 34 -7.19 19.59 8.00
N LEU A 35 -6.43 20.22 8.90
CA LEU A 35 -6.89 20.57 10.26
C LEU A 35 -7.90 21.71 10.25
N SER A 36 -7.84 22.59 9.24
CA SER A 36 -8.78 23.70 9.04
C SER A 36 -10.21 23.24 8.75
N VAL A 37 -10.43 21.96 8.45
CA VAL A 37 -11.77 21.39 8.30
C VAL A 37 -12.44 21.37 9.68
N ASP A 38 -13.42 22.26 9.87
CA ASP A 38 -14.28 22.30 11.07
C ASP A 38 -15.34 21.18 11.04
N VAL A 39 -14.84 19.94 11.00
CA VAL A 39 -15.65 18.73 10.92
C VAL A 39 -14.98 17.67 11.77
N THR A 40 -15.81 16.88 12.46
CA THR A 40 -15.33 15.75 13.26
C THR A 40 -14.53 14.77 12.40
N SER A 41 -13.63 14.00 13.04
CA SER A 41 -12.86 12.97 12.34
C SER A 41 -13.77 11.92 11.67
N SER A 42 -14.91 11.57 12.27
CA SER A 42 -15.90 10.66 11.66
C SER A 42 -16.47 11.22 10.37
N ALA A 43 -17.00 12.45 10.41
CA ALA A 43 -17.57 13.05 9.21
C ALA A 43 -16.50 13.36 8.14
N SER A 44 -15.24 13.58 8.53
CA SER A 44 -14.12 13.63 7.58
C SER A 44 -13.90 12.30 6.88
N ALA A 45 -13.94 11.18 7.61
CA ALA A 45 -13.80 9.84 7.04
C ALA A 45 -14.96 9.50 6.10
N GLU A 46 -16.19 9.83 6.49
CA GLU A 46 -17.38 9.65 5.65
C GLU A 46 -17.26 10.44 4.35
N ARG A 47 -16.88 11.72 4.40
CA ARG A 47 -16.65 12.54 3.20
C ARG A 47 -15.61 11.94 2.26
N ILE A 48 -14.52 11.40 2.80
CA ILE A 48 -13.49 10.71 2.00
C ILE A 48 -14.08 9.46 1.32
N VAL A 49 -14.84 8.66 2.06
CA VAL A 49 -15.47 7.44 1.54
C VAL A 49 -16.50 7.77 0.46
N PHE A 50 -17.33 8.80 0.67
CA PHE A 50 -18.28 9.31 -0.32
C PHE A 50 -17.57 9.84 -1.58
N ALA A 51 -16.51 10.63 -1.41
CA ALA A 51 -15.77 11.20 -2.55
C ALA A 51 -15.07 10.13 -3.41
N LEU A 52 -14.77 8.96 -2.84
CA LEU A 52 -14.29 7.79 -3.57
C LEU A 52 -15.40 7.01 -4.29
N GLY A 53 -16.67 7.42 -4.17
CA GLY A 53 -17.82 6.69 -4.70
C GLY A 53 -18.08 5.36 -3.96
N LEU A 54 -17.72 5.30 -2.67
CA LEU A 54 -17.85 4.11 -1.82
C LEU A 54 -18.88 4.33 -0.70
N ASP A 55 -19.98 5.02 -0.99
CA ASP A 55 -21.08 5.32 -0.07
C ASP A 55 -21.53 4.10 0.74
N ARG A 56 -21.57 2.93 0.10
CA ARG A 56 -21.92 1.64 0.73
C ARG A 56 -20.97 1.19 1.84
N LEU A 57 -19.75 1.74 1.91
CA LEU A 57 -18.78 1.43 2.97
C LEU A 57 -18.97 2.27 4.23
N VAL A 58 -19.76 3.35 4.20
CA VAL A 58 -19.98 4.22 5.36
C VAL A 58 -20.52 3.45 6.58
N PRO A 59 -21.55 2.58 6.45
CA PRO A 59 -22.04 1.76 7.57
C PRO A 59 -21.01 0.76 8.11
N HIS A 60 -19.95 0.49 7.36
CA HIS A 60 -18.87 -0.41 7.77
C HIS A 60 -17.75 0.30 8.53
N ILE A 61 -17.83 1.62 8.73
CA ILE A 61 -16.90 2.36 9.58
C ILE A 61 -17.30 2.13 11.05
N LEU A 62 -16.46 1.44 11.81
CA LEU A 62 -16.72 1.17 13.23
C LEU A 62 -16.25 2.31 14.14
N SER A 63 -15.11 2.90 13.82
CA SER A 63 -14.56 4.01 14.60
C SER A 63 -13.55 4.79 13.77
N VAL A 64 -13.42 6.07 14.10
CA VAL A 64 -12.37 6.94 13.57
C VAL A 64 -11.67 7.60 14.73
N ARG A 65 -10.34 7.52 14.75
CA ARG A 65 -9.51 8.13 15.78
C ARG A 65 -8.39 8.93 15.16
N GLU A 66 -7.98 10.00 15.83
CA GLU A 66 -6.80 10.73 15.41
C GLU A 66 -5.54 9.90 15.65
N TRP A 67 -4.62 9.96 14.69
CA TRP A 67 -3.31 9.36 14.81
C TRP A 67 -2.34 10.43 15.29
N ALA A 68 -2.16 10.53 16.60
CA ALA A 68 -1.05 11.31 17.14
C ALA A 68 0.26 10.64 16.70
N PRO A 69 1.12 11.30 15.89
CA PRO A 69 2.46 10.79 15.67
C PRO A 69 3.12 10.62 17.03
N ARG A 70 3.68 9.44 17.34
CA ARG A 70 4.59 9.32 18.48
C ARG A 70 5.69 10.34 18.24
N ARG A 71 5.62 11.49 18.94
CA ARG A 71 6.66 12.52 18.89
C ARG A 71 7.97 11.81 19.22
N ARG A 72 8.79 11.55 18.22
CA ARG A 72 10.21 11.36 18.48
C ARG A 72 10.64 12.72 19.01
N LEU A 73 11.06 12.77 20.26
CA LEU A 73 11.72 13.92 20.85
C LEU A 73 13.04 14.14 20.10
N THR A 74 12.96 14.63 18.86
CA THR A 74 14.07 15.22 18.16
C THR A 74 13.99 16.70 18.49
N VAL A 75 14.81 17.09 19.46
CA VAL A 75 15.14 18.49 19.74
C VAL A 75 15.88 19.01 18.51
N SER A 76 15.13 19.48 17.53
CA SER A 76 15.67 20.24 16.40
C SER A 76 14.96 21.57 16.42
N ALA A 77 15.72 22.62 16.74
CA ALA A 77 15.27 24.00 16.81
C ALA A 77 14.47 24.40 15.56
N PRO A 78 13.42 25.23 15.69
CA PRO A 78 12.65 25.68 14.55
C PRO A 78 13.56 26.51 13.63
N ARG A 79 13.73 26.06 12.39
CA ARG A 79 14.33 26.89 11.35
C ARG A 79 13.31 27.98 11.00
N ALA A 80 13.63 29.22 11.33
CA ALA A 80 12.90 30.39 10.87
C ALA A 80 13.03 30.46 9.33
N GLY A 81 11.94 30.21 8.61
CA GLY A 81 11.94 30.26 7.14
C GLY A 81 10.62 29.92 6.45
N ASP A 82 9.79 29.02 6.99
CA ASP A 82 8.55 28.59 6.33
C ASP A 82 7.33 29.44 6.75
N ALA A 83 7.38 30.73 6.45
CA ALA A 83 6.24 31.65 6.58
C ALA A 83 5.39 31.70 5.28
N ALA A 84 5.05 30.53 4.74
CA ALA A 84 4.08 30.41 3.66
C ALA A 84 3.07 29.31 4.04
N GLY A 85 1.88 29.75 4.45
CA GLY A 85 0.70 29.00 4.93
C GLY A 85 0.54 27.56 4.44
N ASN A 86 1.36 26.64 4.94
CA ASN A 86 1.21 25.23 4.69
C ASN A 86 0.03 24.77 5.56
N PRO A 87 -1.09 24.33 4.98
CA PRO A 87 -2.25 23.92 5.76
C PRO A 87 -1.79 22.84 6.73
N GLU A 88 -2.05 23.03 8.01
CA GLU A 88 -1.70 22.03 9.00
C GLU A 88 -2.48 20.74 8.66
N LEU A 89 -1.78 19.62 8.47
CA LEU A 89 -2.39 18.36 8.05
C LEU A 89 -2.39 17.37 9.22
N ARG A 90 -3.55 16.77 9.52
CA ARG A 90 -3.68 15.66 10.45
C ARG A 90 -3.64 14.31 9.75
N THR A 91 -3.37 13.29 10.56
CA THR A 91 -3.51 11.89 10.20
C THR A 91 -4.56 11.26 11.09
N MET A 92 -5.41 10.41 10.52
CA MET A 92 -6.43 9.68 11.25
C MET A 92 -6.39 8.20 10.89
N VAL A 93 -7.03 7.39 11.72
CA VAL A 93 -7.22 5.97 11.50
C VAL A 93 -8.70 5.67 11.42
N ILE A 94 -9.07 5.00 10.34
CA ILE A 94 -10.42 4.49 10.11
C ILE A 94 -10.37 2.99 10.38
N ARG A 95 -11.21 2.52 11.30
CA ARG A 95 -11.41 1.09 11.55
C ARG A 95 -12.66 0.62 10.83
N PHE A 96 -12.51 -0.36 9.95
CA PHE A 96 -13.63 -0.98 9.26
C PHE A 96 -14.15 -2.21 10.00
N SER A 97 -15.39 -2.61 9.70
CA SER A 97 -16.03 -3.79 10.29
C SER A 97 -15.48 -5.11 9.77
N SER A 98 -14.77 -5.09 8.63
CA SER A 98 -14.19 -6.28 8.02
C SER A 98 -12.96 -5.95 7.18
N ALA A 99 -12.12 -6.95 6.97
CA ALA A 99 -10.98 -6.86 6.07
C ALA A 99 -11.44 -6.57 4.63
N ASN A 100 -12.57 -7.13 4.19
CA ASN A 100 -13.08 -6.87 2.84
C ASN A 100 -13.44 -5.39 2.61
N ALA A 101 -14.10 -4.75 3.58
CA ALA A 101 -14.39 -3.31 3.52
C ALA A 101 -13.10 -2.49 3.49
N ARG A 102 -12.10 -2.86 4.29
CA ARG A 102 -10.77 -2.25 4.29
C ARG A 102 -10.09 -2.35 2.92
N GLU A 103 -10.03 -3.55 2.34
CA GLU A 103 -9.36 -3.77 1.05
C GLU A 103 -10.09 -3.03 -0.09
N THR A 104 -11.42 -3.00 -0.06
CA THR A 104 -12.24 -2.24 -1.02
C THR A 104 -11.90 -0.75 -0.95
N PHE A 105 -11.82 -0.20 0.27
CA PHE A 105 -11.39 1.19 0.47
C PHE A 105 -9.97 1.42 -0.06
N LEU A 106 -9.02 0.56 0.31
CA LEU A 106 -7.60 0.67 -0.12
C LEU A 106 -7.45 0.59 -1.64
N ALA A 107 -8.22 -0.25 -2.32
CA ALA A 107 -8.19 -0.39 -3.77
C ALA A 107 -8.61 0.89 -4.51
N ALA A 108 -9.48 1.71 -3.91
CA ALA A 108 -9.92 2.98 -4.49
C ALA A 108 -8.97 4.15 -4.20
N THR A 109 -8.00 3.99 -3.30
CA THR A 109 -7.08 5.08 -2.88
C THR A 109 -6.24 5.71 -3.99
N PRO A 110 -5.90 5.05 -5.12
CA PRO A 110 -5.28 5.73 -6.25
C PRO A 110 -6.13 6.89 -6.81
N MET A 111 -7.45 6.86 -6.60
CA MET A 111 -8.34 7.95 -7.02
C MET A 111 -8.10 9.25 -6.24
N PHE A 112 -7.45 9.23 -5.07
CA PHE A 112 -7.12 10.46 -4.33
C PHE A 112 -6.30 11.43 -5.17
N GLN A 113 -5.42 10.93 -6.05
CA GLN A 113 -4.61 11.77 -6.93
C GLN A 113 -5.45 12.55 -7.96
N ARG A 114 -6.70 12.12 -8.19
CA ARG A 114 -7.63 12.72 -9.16
C ARG A 114 -8.67 13.63 -8.49
N LEU A 115 -8.80 13.57 -7.17
CA LEU A 115 -9.78 14.34 -6.40
C LEU A 115 -9.09 15.55 -5.78
N SER A 116 -9.72 16.73 -5.83
CA SER A 116 -9.22 17.93 -5.15
C SER A 116 -9.70 17.96 -3.69
N MET A 117 -9.03 18.76 -2.85
CA MET A 117 -9.51 19.00 -1.48
C MET A 117 -10.88 19.69 -1.46
N HIS A 118 -11.17 20.53 -2.46
CA HIS A 118 -12.48 21.13 -2.66
C HIS A 118 -13.56 20.06 -2.87
N THR A 119 -13.32 19.06 -3.72
CA THR A 119 -14.31 17.98 -3.95
C THR A 119 -14.59 17.17 -2.69
N ILE A 120 -13.58 16.94 -1.85
CA ILE A 120 -13.72 16.07 -0.67
C ILE A 120 -14.26 16.85 0.54
N PHE A 121 -13.75 18.06 0.77
CA PHE A 121 -14.00 18.82 2.00
C PHE A 121 -14.69 20.17 1.78
N GLY A 122 -14.85 20.62 0.53
CA GLY A 122 -15.39 21.95 0.21
C GLY A 122 -14.40 23.10 0.46
N ILE A 123 -13.11 22.81 0.65
CA ILE A 123 -12.09 23.83 0.87
C ILE A 123 -11.55 24.32 -0.46
N GLU A 124 -11.59 25.64 -0.70
CA GLU A 124 -10.93 26.24 -1.84
C GLU A 124 -9.43 25.94 -1.81
N ASP A 125 -8.96 25.29 -2.87
CA ASP A 125 -7.57 24.91 -3.00
C ASP A 125 -6.86 25.95 -3.85
N ASN A 126 -5.80 26.58 -3.33
CA ASN A 126 -4.96 27.54 -4.06
C ASN A 126 -4.07 26.84 -5.11
N GLY A 127 -4.57 25.77 -5.74
CA GLY A 127 -3.85 24.95 -6.70
C GLY A 127 -2.89 23.91 -6.08
N SER A 128 -2.99 23.63 -4.78
CA SER A 128 -2.21 22.54 -4.19
C SER A 128 -2.77 21.19 -4.64
N MET A 129 -1.90 20.27 -5.03
CA MET A 129 -2.34 18.90 -5.27
C MET A 129 -2.82 18.24 -3.98
N ASN A 130 -3.82 17.37 -4.09
CA ASN A 130 -4.31 16.56 -2.98
C ASN A 130 -3.18 15.67 -2.42
N ARG A 131 -2.89 15.86 -1.13
CA ARG A 131 -1.86 15.10 -0.41
C ARG A 131 -2.43 13.92 0.37
N LEU A 132 -3.72 13.59 0.19
CA LEU A 132 -4.34 12.45 0.84
C LEU A 132 -3.67 11.16 0.43
N ARG A 133 -3.30 10.37 1.45
CA ARG A 133 -2.73 9.04 1.28
C ARG A 133 -3.36 8.12 2.30
N ALA A 134 -3.80 6.96 1.86
CA ALA A 134 -4.24 5.90 2.75
C ALA A 134 -3.28 4.71 2.68
N ASN A 135 -2.99 4.12 3.83
CA ASN A 135 -2.13 2.95 3.94
C ASN A 135 -2.68 2.01 5.00
N VAL A 136 -2.56 0.71 4.77
CA VAL A 136 -2.86 -0.30 5.79
C VAL A 136 -1.94 -0.13 7.00
N ILE A 137 -2.49 -0.32 8.20
CA ILE A 137 -1.69 -0.42 9.42
C ILE A 137 -1.27 -1.88 9.57
N LEU A 138 0.02 -2.14 9.38
CA LEU A 138 0.56 -3.49 9.52
C LEU A 138 0.72 -3.83 11.00
N PRO A 139 0.28 -5.03 11.44
CA PRO A 139 0.64 -5.56 12.75
C PRO A 139 2.16 -5.55 12.96
N THR A 140 2.62 -5.42 14.20
CA THR A 140 4.05 -5.19 14.52
C THR A 140 4.95 -6.27 13.92
N ASN A 141 4.55 -7.54 14.00
CA ASN A 141 5.33 -8.65 13.48
C ASN A 141 5.44 -8.59 11.96
N LEU A 142 4.31 -8.33 11.29
CA LEU A 142 4.25 -8.16 9.84
C LEU A 142 5.05 -6.94 9.38
N HIS A 143 4.98 -5.82 10.10
CA HIS A 143 5.77 -4.63 9.82
C HIS A 143 7.29 -4.90 9.93
N ARG A 144 7.72 -5.64 10.95
CA ARG A 144 9.13 -6.06 11.11
C ARG A 144 9.58 -6.94 9.94
N LEU A 145 8.77 -7.92 9.55
CA LEU A 145 9.04 -8.77 8.39
C LEU A 145 9.11 -7.93 7.10
N TYR A 146 8.14 -7.04 6.87
CA TYR A 146 8.11 -6.16 5.70
C TYR A 146 9.37 -5.31 5.59
N ARG A 147 9.85 -4.73 6.70
CA ARG A 147 11.09 -3.96 6.70
C ARG A 147 12.31 -4.78 6.29
N ARG A 148 12.41 -6.03 6.76
CA ARG A 148 13.50 -6.94 6.37
C ARG A 148 13.40 -7.33 4.90
N CYS A 149 12.20 -7.65 4.41
CA CYS A 149 11.94 -7.88 3.00
C CYS A 149 12.33 -6.68 2.13
N ALA A 150 12.02 -5.46 2.57
CA ALA A 150 12.34 -4.24 1.83
C ALA A 150 13.85 -4.00 1.75
N ALA A 151 14.58 -4.18 2.86
CA ALA A 151 16.04 -4.10 2.88
C ALA A 151 16.68 -5.18 1.98
N ALA A 152 16.16 -6.41 2.02
CA ALA A 152 16.62 -7.48 1.16
C ALA A 152 16.38 -7.19 -0.34
N ALA A 153 15.21 -6.65 -0.70
CA ALA A 153 14.91 -6.25 -2.08
C ALA A 153 15.89 -5.19 -2.59
N GLU A 154 16.13 -4.16 -1.78
CA GLU A 154 17.05 -3.06 -2.12
C GLU A 154 18.47 -3.57 -2.32
N SER A 155 18.99 -4.41 -1.42
CA SER A 155 20.33 -5.00 -1.52
C SER A 155 20.56 -5.85 -2.78
N ARG A 156 19.48 -6.28 -3.46
CA ARG A 156 19.51 -7.20 -4.59
C ARG A 156 18.99 -6.61 -5.89
N GLY A 157 18.56 -5.35 -5.89
CA GLY A 157 17.92 -4.73 -7.05
C GLY A 157 16.56 -5.35 -7.42
N CYS A 158 15.91 -6.06 -6.49
CA CYS A 158 14.57 -6.60 -6.71
C CYS A 158 13.51 -5.50 -6.56
N PRO A 159 12.32 -5.65 -7.19
CA PRO A 159 11.19 -4.78 -6.92
C PRO A 159 10.84 -4.74 -5.43
N ARG A 160 10.43 -3.55 -4.96
CA ARG A 160 10.04 -3.34 -3.56
C ARG A 160 8.88 -4.28 -3.18
N PRO A 161 8.90 -4.90 -1.99
CA PRO A 161 7.78 -5.70 -1.51
C PRO A 161 6.50 -4.87 -1.41
N PHE A 162 5.38 -5.55 -1.61
CA PHE A 162 4.06 -4.99 -1.41
C PHE A 162 3.25 -5.87 -0.46
N VAL A 163 2.19 -5.29 0.12
CA VAL A 163 1.29 -6.00 1.03
C VAL A 163 -0.10 -6.07 0.41
N ARG A 164 -0.71 -7.25 0.47
CA ARG A 164 -2.11 -7.48 0.08
C ARG A 164 -2.71 -8.47 1.06
N ASN A 165 -3.92 -8.20 1.59
CA ASN A 165 -4.59 -9.08 2.56
C ASN A 165 -3.68 -9.45 3.75
N LEU A 166 -2.96 -8.47 4.32
CA LEU A 166 -1.95 -8.67 5.37
C LEU A 166 -0.87 -9.72 5.07
N CYS A 167 -0.66 -10.04 3.79
CA CYS A 167 0.40 -10.92 3.34
C CYS A 167 1.44 -10.09 2.60
N ILE A 168 2.72 -10.33 2.91
CA ILE A 168 3.83 -9.69 2.20
C ILE A 168 4.13 -10.50 0.95
N TYR A 169 4.29 -9.80 -0.16
CA TYR A 169 4.69 -10.38 -1.43
C TYR A 169 5.96 -9.70 -1.93
N MET A 170 6.85 -10.51 -2.51
CA MET A 170 8.07 -10.07 -3.18
C MET A 170 8.12 -10.64 -4.58
N ARG A 171 8.78 -9.92 -5.49
CA ARG A 171 9.13 -10.43 -6.81
C ARG A 171 10.64 -10.46 -6.93
N ARG A 172 11.19 -11.45 -7.65
CA ARG A 172 12.64 -11.48 -7.95
C ARG A 172 12.99 -10.40 -8.98
N GLU A 173 12.11 -10.19 -9.93
CA GLU A 173 12.20 -9.21 -11.02
C GLU A 173 10.81 -8.65 -11.35
N ARG A 174 10.72 -7.58 -12.14
CA ARG A 174 9.43 -6.89 -12.38
C ARG A 174 8.38 -7.79 -13.02
N ALA A 175 8.79 -8.66 -13.94
CA ALA A 175 7.91 -9.54 -14.69
C ALA A 175 7.57 -10.86 -13.97
N ALA A 176 8.30 -11.22 -12.91
CA ALA A 176 8.08 -12.48 -12.21
C ALA A 176 6.82 -12.47 -11.34
N ASP A 177 6.29 -13.67 -11.12
CA ASP A 177 5.14 -13.86 -10.24
C ASP A 177 5.45 -13.46 -8.80
N PRO A 178 4.49 -12.84 -8.08
CA PRO A 178 4.66 -12.53 -6.67
C PRO A 178 4.78 -13.79 -5.81
N ILE A 179 5.84 -13.86 -5.03
CA ILE A 179 6.07 -14.90 -4.03
C ILE A 179 5.64 -14.37 -2.67
N ARG A 180 4.79 -15.13 -1.98
CA ARG A 180 4.35 -14.80 -0.62
C ARG A 180 5.48 -15.08 0.38
N ILE A 181 5.74 -14.13 1.27
CA ILE A 181 6.73 -14.24 2.34
C ILE A 181 5.97 -14.28 3.67
N MET A 182 6.02 -15.41 4.36
CA MET A 182 5.35 -15.61 5.65
C MET A 182 6.33 -15.60 6.83
N SER A 183 7.61 -15.83 6.57
CA SER A 183 8.65 -15.99 7.57
C SER A 183 10.02 -15.50 7.09
N ASP A 184 10.97 -15.40 8.01
CA ASP A 184 12.37 -15.14 7.66
C ASP A 184 13.00 -16.28 6.86
N ALA A 185 12.53 -17.52 7.05
CA ALA A 185 12.98 -18.66 6.27
C ALA A 185 12.55 -18.55 4.79
N ASP A 186 11.33 -18.05 4.53
CA ASP A 186 10.88 -17.77 3.15
C ASP A 186 11.74 -16.70 2.49
N LEU A 187 12.04 -15.62 3.23
CA LEU A 187 12.90 -14.56 2.76
C LEU A 187 14.31 -15.11 2.46
N ALA A 188 14.87 -15.90 3.38
CA ALA A 188 16.17 -16.54 3.20
C ALA A 188 16.21 -17.39 1.93
N ARG A 189 15.20 -18.25 1.70
CA ARG A 189 15.10 -19.08 0.49
C ARG A 189 15.06 -18.27 -0.80
N LEU A 190 14.30 -17.18 -0.82
CA LEU A 190 14.21 -16.31 -2.00
C LEU A 190 15.54 -15.62 -2.27
N THR A 191 16.29 -15.31 -1.22
CA THR A 191 17.61 -14.69 -1.30
C THR A 191 18.76 -15.69 -1.50
N SER A 192 18.66 -16.95 -1.11
CA SER A 192 19.77 -17.91 -1.25
C SER A 192 19.96 -18.41 -2.68
N LEU A 193 18.98 -18.19 -3.57
CA LEU A 193 19.08 -18.58 -4.97
C LEU A 193 19.99 -17.63 -5.76
N PRO A 194 20.92 -18.16 -6.58
CA PRO A 194 21.76 -17.33 -7.42
C PRO A 194 20.89 -16.50 -8.37
N THR A 195 21.19 -15.20 -8.44
CA THR A 195 20.65 -14.31 -9.46
C THR A 195 21.35 -14.70 -10.76
N ILE A 196 20.64 -15.36 -11.67
CA ILE A 196 21.17 -15.65 -13.00
C ILE A 196 21.19 -14.31 -13.73
N SER A 197 22.36 -13.66 -13.76
CA SER A 197 22.58 -12.52 -14.62
C SER A 197 22.30 -12.95 -16.06
N PRO A 198 21.56 -12.19 -16.87
CA PRO A 198 21.40 -12.51 -18.28
C PRO A 198 22.78 -12.42 -18.93
N THR A 199 23.35 -13.58 -19.26
CA THR A 199 24.56 -13.70 -20.06
C THR A 199 24.27 -13.03 -21.40
N SER A 200 24.81 -11.82 -21.59
CA SER A 200 24.91 -11.16 -22.88
C SER A 200 25.85 -11.97 -23.78
N ALA A 201 25.37 -13.10 -24.29
CA ALA A 201 26.02 -13.82 -25.38
C ALA A 201 25.66 -13.07 -26.67
N HIS A 202 26.50 -12.09 -27.02
CA HIS A 202 26.50 -11.52 -28.36
C HIS A 202 27.16 -12.56 -29.29
N PRO A 203 26.45 -13.16 -30.26
CA PRO A 203 27.11 -14.00 -31.24
C PRO A 203 27.92 -13.08 -32.17
N THR A 204 29.23 -13.16 -32.08
CA THR A 204 30.17 -12.57 -33.04
C THR A 204 30.05 -13.36 -34.34
N HIS A 205 29.44 -12.77 -35.37
CA HIS A 205 29.33 -13.37 -36.69
C HIS A 205 30.72 -13.40 -37.36
N PRO A 206 31.23 -14.55 -37.82
CA PRO A 206 32.47 -14.57 -38.60
C PRO A 206 32.17 -14.09 -40.04
N GLN A 207 32.92 -13.08 -40.47
CA GLN A 207 32.89 -12.51 -41.81
C GLN A 207 33.78 -13.36 -42.72
N ALA A 208 33.22 -13.93 -43.79
CA ALA A 208 33.97 -14.73 -44.76
C ALA A 208 34.76 -13.82 -45.73
N PRO A 209 36.00 -14.18 -46.11
CA PRO A 209 36.75 -13.47 -47.13
C PRO A 209 36.32 -13.88 -48.56
N LEU A 210 36.43 -12.92 -49.48
CA LEU A 210 36.21 -13.03 -50.93
C LEU A 210 37.30 -13.84 -51.63
#